data_AF-A0A272ERV7-F1
#
_entry.id   AF-A0A272ERV7-F1
#
_cell.length_a   1.000
_cell.length_b   1.000
_cell.length_c   1.000
_cell.angle_alpha   90.00
_cell.angle_beta   90.00
_cell.angle_gamma   90.00
#
_symmetry.space_group_name_H-M   'P 1'
#
loop_
_entity.id
_entity.type
_entity.pdbx_description
1 polymer ?
#
loop_
_entity_poly.entity_id
_entity_poly.type
_entity_poly.pdbx_seq_one_letter_code
_entity_poly.pdbx_strand_id
1 'polypeptide(L)' 'MPQQIEEISVLIVETNANMRSQLRNMLTLCGVSKIALAVSAGVAVRMLRDRNYDVILCEYHLGDG' A
#
# COMPACT_ATOMS: atom_id res chain seq x y z
N MET A 1 -3.53 23.65 4.30
CA MET A 1 -2.46 23.56 3.28
C MET A 1 -2.60 22.20 2.60
N PRO A 2 -2.49 22.08 1.27
CA PRO A 2 -2.50 20.77 0.63
C PRO A 2 -1.32 19.93 1.15
N GLN A 3 -1.56 18.65 1.44
CA GLN A 3 -0.49 17.72 1.82
C GLN A 3 0.51 17.58 0.68
N GLN A 4 1.79 17.56 1.01
CA GLN A 4 2.85 17.24 0.06
C GLN A 4 2.80 15.73 -0.25
N ILE A 5 3.04 15.35 -1.50
CA ILE A 5 2.87 13.96 -1.95
C ILE A 5 3.84 12.99 -1.24
N GLU A 6 4.99 13.52 -0.81
CA GLU A 6 6.01 12.84 -0.02
C GLU A 6 5.51 12.47 1.38
N GLU A 7 4.53 13.20 1.91
CA GLU A 7 3.97 13.00 3.24
C GLU A 7 2.88 11.94 3.28
N ILE A 8 2.26 11.64 2.13
CA ILE A 8 1.18 10.67 1.96
C ILE A 8 1.70 9.26 2.24
N SER A 9 1.05 8.59 3.19
CA SER A 9 1.31 7.20 3.53
C SER A 9 0.38 6.25 2.76
N VAL A 10 0.98 5.28 2.08
CA VAL A 10 0.25 4.34 1.23
C VAL A 10 0.48 2.90 1.70
N LEU A 11 -0.59 2.13 1.82
CA LEU A 11 -0.54 0.69 1.97
C LEU A 11 -0.92 0.01 0.64
N ILE A 12 -0.03 -0.81 0.09
CA ILE A 12 -0.34 -1.69 -1.04
C ILE A 12 -0.65 -3.09 -0.49
N VAL A 13 -1.83 -3.62 -0.83
CA VAL A 13 -2.28 -4.98 -0.51
C VAL A 13 -2.38 -5.76 -1.82
N GLU A 14 -1.42 -6.64 -2.08
CA GLU A 14 -1.27 -7.33 -3.36
C GLU A 14 -0.51 -8.65 -3.15
N THR A 15 -1.11 -9.77 -3.55
CA THR A 15 -0.51 -11.11 -3.40
C THR A 15 0.59 -11.34 -4.43
N ASN A 16 0.43 -10.84 -5.66
CA ASN A 16 1.39 -10.99 -6.75
C ASN A 16 2.63 -10.10 -6.55
N ALA A 17 3.79 -10.75 -6.36
CA ALA A 17 5.04 -10.04 -6.09
C ALA A 17 5.48 -9.08 -7.20
N ASN A 18 5.21 -9.42 -8.47
CA ASN A 18 5.57 -8.57 -9.61
C ASN A 18 4.68 -7.32 -9.64
N MET A 19 3.36 -7.49 -9.49
CA MET A 19 2.43 -6.36 -9.45
C MET A 19 2.72 -5.42 -8.27
N ARG A 20 2.98 -5.98 -7.09
CA ARG A 20 3.34 -5.22 -5.90
C ARG A 20 4.60 -4.37 -6.10
N SER A 21 5.61 -4.93 -6.76
CA SER A 21 6.84 -4.21 -7.11
C SER A 21 6.58 -3.08 -8.11
N GLN A 22 5.77 -3.34 -9.14
CA GLN A 22 5.38 -2.33 -10.13
C GLN A 22 4.62 -1.16 -9.49
N LEU A 23 3.61 -1.45 -8.65
CA LEU A 23 2.84 -0.43 -7.95
C LEU A 23 3.72 0.44 -7.05
N ARG A 24 4.64 -0.18 -6.30
CA ARG A 24 5.61 0.57 -5.48
C ARG A 24 6.45 1.51 -6.35
N ASN A 25 7.00 1.02 -7.45
CA ASN A 25 7.84 1.83 -8.34
C ASN A 25 7.06 3.00 -8.94
N MET A 26 5.80 2.78 -9.36
CA MET A 26 4.93 3.84 -9.88
C MET A 26 4.67 4.93 -8.84
N LEU A 27 4.32 4.55 -7.61
CA LEU A 27 4.11 5.52 -6.52
C LEU A 27 5.39 6.29 -6.18
N THR A 28 6.54 5.62 -6.19
CA THR A 28 7.84 6.29 -5.99
C THR A 28 8.13 7.31 -7.10
N LEU A 29 7.82 6.99 -8.36
CA LEU A 29 7.96 7.96 -9.47
C LEU A 29 7.00 9.16 -9.33
N CYS A 30 5.85 8.98 -8.66
CA CYS A 30 4.94 10.06 -8.29
C CYS A 30 5.40 10.87 -7.06
N GLY A 31 6.54 10.54 -6.44
CA GLY A 31 7.06 11.25 -5.26
C GLY A 31 6.58 10.69 -3.91
N VAL A 32 5.81 9.61 -3.89
CA VAL A 32 5.38 8.99 -2.63
C VAL A 32 6.56 8.26 -1.98
N SER A 33 6.89 8.65 -0.75
CA SER A 33 8.04 8.10 -0.03
C SER A 33 7.67 7.08 1.06
N LYS A 34 6.42 7.11 1.56
CA LYS A 34 5.95 6.30 2.69
C LYS A 34 5.07 5.14 2.24
N ILE A 35 5.67 4.11 1.63
CA ILE A 35 4.94 2.96 1.08
C ILE A 35 5.14 1.73 1.96
N ALA A 36 4.05 1.13 2.42
CA ALA A 36 4.02 -0.15 3.12
C ALA A 36 3.38 -1.23 2.25
N LEU A 37 3.73 -2.50 2.49
CA LEU A 37 3.31 -3.63 1.68
C LEU A 37 2.66 -4.71 2.55
N ALA A 38 1.50 -5.20 2.14
CA ALA A 38 0.84 -6.38 2.70
C ALA A 38 0.67 -7.44 1.60
N VAL A 39 1.03 -8.68 1.93
CA VAL A 39 1.01 -9.83 0.99
C VAL A 39 -0.23 -10.72 1.13
N SER A 40 -1.10 -10.38 2.07
CA SER A 40 -2.39 -11.06 2.30
C SER A 40 -3.36 -10.12 3.02
N ALA A 41 -4.64 -10.50 3.02
CA ALA A 41 -5.68 -9.78 3.75
C ALA A 41 -5.39 -9.72 5.27
N GLY A 42 -5.00 -10.84 5.88
CA GLY A 42 -4.70 -10.89 7.31
C GLY A 42 -3.56 -9.94 7.73
N VAL A 43 -2.51 -9.83 6.91
CA VAL A 43 -1.41 -8.88 7.14
C VAL A 43 -1.91 -7.44 7.03
N ALA A 44 -2.71 -7.13 6.01
CA ALA A 44 -3.27 -5.79 5.82
C ALA A 44 -4.16 -5.37 7.00
N VAL A 45 -5.06 -6.25 7.45
CA VAL A 45 -5.94 -5.98 8.60
C VAL A 45 -5.14 -5.69 9.86
N ARG A 46 -4.05 -6.43 10.12
CA ARG A 46 -3.18 -6.16 11.27
C ARG A 46 -2.52 -4.79 11.15
N MET A 47 -1.96 -4.46 9.99
CA MET A 47 -1.30 -3.16 9.77
C MET A 47 -2.28 -1.99 9.91
N LEU A 48 -3.51 -2.15 9.44
CA LEU A 48 -4.57 -1.14 9.56
C LEU A 48 -5.06 -0.93 10.99
N ARG A 49 -4.92 -1.94 11.87
CA ARG A 49 -5.21 -1.78 13.31
C ARG A 49 -4.09 -1.02 14.02
N ASP A 50 -2.85 -1.21 13.59
CA ASP A 50 -1.68 -0.61 14.24
C ASP A 50 -1.38 0.82 13.74
N ARG A 51 -1.77 1.14 12.49
CA ARG A 51 -1.45 2.42 11.85
C ARG A 51 -2.52 2.85 10.83
N ASN A 52 -2.80 4.15 10.81
CA ASN A 52 -3.60 4.77 9.75
C ASN A 52 -2.74 5.07 8.50
N TYR A 53 -3.34 4.87 7.33
CA TYR A 53 -2.78 5.21 6.03
C TYR A 53 -3.68 6.23 5.33
N ASP A 54 -3.10 7.12 4.54
CA ASP A 54 -3.84 8.10 3.76
C ASP A 54 -4.48 7.46 2.52
N VAL A 55 -3.81 6.46 1.92
CA VAL A 55 -4.29 5.71 0.76
C VAL A 55 -4.06 4.22 0.96
N ILE A 56 -5.05 3.42 0.57
CA ILE A 56 -4.94 1.96 0.52
C ILE A 56 -5.21 1.54 -0.93
N LEU A 57 -4.22 0.90 -1.55
CA LEU A 57 -4.35 0.25 -2.85
C LEU A 57 -4.46 -1.24 -2.61
N CYS A 58 -5.63 -1.82 -2.88
CA CYS A 58 -5.91 -3.22 -2.61
C CYS A 58 -6.29 -3.91 -3.91
N GLU A 59 -5.64 -5.03 -4.24
CA GLU A 59 -6.18 -5.89 -5.28
C GLU A 59 -7.53 -6.47 -4.85
N TYR A 60 -8.36 -6.82 -5.83
CA TYR A 60 -9.69 -7.33 -5.56
C TYR A 60 -9.66 -8.80 -5.07
N HIS A 61 -8.73 -9.61 -5.59
CA HIS A 61 -8.69 -11.05 -5.37
C HIS A 61 -7.51 -11.49 -4.49
N LEU A 62 -7.55 -11.12 -3.20
CA LEU A 62 -6.50 -11.47 -2.24
C LEU A 62 -6.40 -12.96 -1.87
N GLY A 63 -7.22 -13.82 -2.46
CA GLY A 63 -7.37 -15.22 -2.07
C GLY A 63 -8.03 -15.38 -0.70
N ASP A 64 -7.86 -16.56 -0.10
CA ASP A 64 -8.35 -16.83 1.25
C ASP A 64 -7.42 -16.18 2.29
N GLY A 65 -8.04 -15.41 3.20
CA GLY A 65 -7.39 -14.52 4.17
C GLY A 65 -6.80 -15.20 5.40
#